data_AF-A0A3U4W993-F1
#
_entry.id   AF-A0A3U4W993-F1
#
_cell.length_a   1.000
_cell.length_b   1.000
_cell.length_c   1.000
_cell.angle_alpha   90.00
_cell.angle_beta   90.00
_cell.angle_gamma   90.00
#
_symmetry.space_group_name_H-M   'P 1'
#
loop_
_entity.id
_entity.type
_entity.pdbx_description
1 polymer ?
#
loop_
_entity_poly.entity_id
_entity_poly.type
_entity_poly.pdbx_seq_one_letter_code
_entity_poly.pdbx_strand_id
1 'polypeptide(L)'
;MLMPTINEKFLKILQNDDFHPGMLSVDSEHRDILATVTVQDIETLIARLQEVKPLIEHYHTERHKAALKLLQDVVAASGQFGTVEELLMSVSGSVPTVKAEAVPQSGNHVFEVVLYDSVKNEHRTYRVVNTRMPLALTNDPVYRTIINKDKSMMEIENFLRAYSEDYRKLYPINAKWDGQEFHMNERGVLNKTAQKYFKQYMKKNPHGTTKQFREQSLLAYKQV
;
A
#
# COMPACT_ATOMS: atom_id res chain seq x y z
N MET A 1 21.86 -3.30 32.46
CA MET A 1 22.68 -3.82 31.33
C MET A 1 21.86 -3.67 30.06
N LEU A 2 22.38 -2.95 29.06
CA LEU A 2 21.78 -2.87 27.74
C LEU A 2 22.07 -4.19 27.02
N MET A 3 21.03 -4.89 26.54
CA MET A 3 21.21 -6.08 25.70
C MET A 3 22.08 -5.73 24.48
N PRO A 4 23.12 -6.53 24.16
CA PRO A 4 23.77 -6.46 22.86
C PRO A 4 22.68 -6.60 21.80
N THR A 5 22.54 -5.59 20.95
CA THR A 5 21.32 -5.43 20.14
C THR A 5 21.34 -6.45 19.02
N ILE A 6 20.54 -7.51 19.16
CA ILE A 6 20.16 -8.38 18.04
C ILE A 6 19.57 -7.45 16.97
N ASN A 7 20.32 -7.24 15.89
CA ASN A 7 20.00 -6.24 14.88
C ASN A 7 19.08 -6.83 13.79
N GLU A 8 18.54 -5.95 12.94
CA GLU A 8 17.63 -6.34 11.87
C GLU A 8 18.24 -7.36 10.90
N LYS A 9 19.56 -7.30 10.65
CA LYS A 9 20.25 -8.26 9.78
C LYS A 9 20.24 -9.66 10.38
N PHE A 10 20.50 -9.79 11.68
CA PHE A 10 20.48 -11.06 12.40
C PHE A 10 19.07 -11.69 12.38
N LEU A 11 18.03 -10.89 12.63
CA LEU A 11 16.64 -11.36 12.57
C LEU A 11 16.24 -11.82 11.15
N LYS A 12 16.72 -11.14 10.10
CA LYS A 12 16.46 -11.54 8.70
C LYS A 12 17.08 -12.89 8.34
N ILE A 13 18.25 -13.22 8.90
CA ILE A 13 18.86 -14.54 8.68
C ILE A 13 18.02 -15.64 9.37
N LEU A 14 17.53 -15.37 10.58
CA LEU A 14 16.66 -16.31 11.31
C LEU A 14 15.29 -16.55 10.64
N GLN A 15 14.82 -15.59 9.84
CA GLN A 15 13.55 -15.67 9.11
C GLN A 15 13.70 -16.29 7.71
N ASN A 16 14.88 -16.78 7.35
CA ASN A 16 15.10 -17.46 6.07
C ASN A 16 14.48 -18.86 6.08
N ASP A 17 13.72 -19.21 5.04
CA ASP A 17 13.06 -20.51 4.91
C ASP A 17 14.05 -21.70 4.93
N ASP A 18 15.29 -21.48 4.48
CA ASP A 18 16.38 -22.46 4.45
C ASP A 18 17.40 -22.26 5.59
N PHE A 19 16.97 -21.68 6.71
CA PHE A 19 17.86 -21.34 7.82
C PHE A 19 18.67 -22.55 8.31
N HIS A 20 19.99 -22.37 8.40
CA HIS A 20 20.89 -23.26 9.13
C HIS A 20 21.89 -22.47 9.98
N PRO A 21 22.38 -23.02 11.12
CA PRO A 21 23.25 -22.28 12.04
C PRO A 21 24.51 -21.67 11.39
N GLY A 22 25.05 -22.34 10.36
CA GLY A 22 26.18 -21.83 9.58
C GLY A 22 25.94 -20.50 8.86
N MET A 23 24.68 -20.09 8.63
CA MET A 23 24.36 -18.79 8.03
C MET A 23 24.67 -17.62 8.97
N LEU A 24 24.74 -17.85 10.28
CA LEU A 24 25.03 -16.81 11.27
C LEU A 24 26.54 -16.56 11.43
N SER A 25 27.41 -17.36 10.81
CA SER A 25 28.87 -17.24 10.94
C SER A 25 29.60 -16.96 9.63
N VAL A 26 28.87 -16.60 8.56
CA VAL A 26 29.39 -16.43 7.20
C VAL A 26 30.36 -15.24 7.09
N ASP A 27 30.07 -14.11 7.74
CA ASP A 27 30.96 -12.94 7.75
C ASP A 27 31.51 -12.62 9.16
N SER A 28 32.53 -11.75 9.22
CA SER A 28 33.17 -11.37 10.48
C SER A 28 32.24 -10.57 11.40
N GLU A 29 31.35 -9.75 10.84
CA GLU A 29 30.40 -8.91 11.59
C GLU A 29 29.40 -9.78 12.37
N HIS A 30 28.84 -10.82 11.74
CA HIS A 30 27.91 -11.75 12.37
C HIS A 30 28.61 -12.70 13.37
N ARG A 31 29.87 -13.08 13.10
CA ARG A 31 30.68 -13.83 14.08
C ARG A 31 30.94 -13.02 15.34
N ASP A 32 31.24 -11.73 15.20
CA ASP A 32 31.44 -10.83 16.35
C ASP A 32 30.13 -10.64 17.13
N ILE A 33 28.99 -10.50 16.44
CA ILE A 33 27.67 -10.44 17.08
C ILE A 33 27.38 -11.73 17.85
N LEU A 34 27.55 -12.91 17.22
CA LEU A 34 27.36 -14.20 17.89
C LEU A 34 28.24 -14.36 19.13
N ALA A 35 29.48 -13.88 19.08
CA ALA A 35 30.41 -13.96 20.21
C ALA A 35 29.98 -13.08 21.40
N THR A 36 29.17 -12.05 21.18
CA THR A 36 28.65 -11.17 22.23
C THR A 36 27.31 -11.61 22.82
N VAL A 37 26.57 -12.50 22.13
CA VAL A 37 25.25 -12.96 22.57
C VAL A 37 25.40 -14.13 23.54
N THR A 38 24.80 -14.01 24.72
CA THR A 38 24.80 -15.10 25.70
C THR A 38 23.59 -16.01 25.53
N VAL A 39 23.66 -17.23 26.08
CA VAL A 39 22.52 -18.16 26.12
C VAL A 39 21.33 -17.53 26.86
N GLN A 40 21.59 -16.78 27.94
CA GLN A 40 20.57 -16.09 28.73
C GLN A 40 19.85 -14.98 27.95
N ASP A 41 20.54 -14.30 27.03
CA ASP A 41 19.92 -13.32 26.14
C ASP A 41 18.92 -13.98 25.18
N ILE A 42 19.28 -15.17 24.67
CA ILE A 42 18.42 -15.97 23.79
C ILE A 42 17.19 -16.49 24.57
N GLU A 43 17.38 -17.02 25.78
CA GLU A 43 16.27 -17.47 26.64
C GLU A 43 15.30 -16.32 26.97
N THR A 44 15.85 -15.13 27.27
CA THR A 44 15.04 -13.94 27.53
C THR A 44 14.26 -13.52 26.28
N LEU A 45 14.88 -13.57 25.09
CA LEU A 45 14.20 -13.27 23.83
C LEU A 45 13.07 -14.27 23.55
N ILE A 46 13.30 -15.57 23.76
CA ILE A 46 12.28 -16.61 23.59
C ILE A 46 11.08 -16.33 24.50
N ALA A 47 11.32 -16.03 25.78
CA ALA A 47 10.25 -15.72 26.74
C ALA A 47 9.42 -14.50 26.28
N ARG A 48 10.08 -13.42 25.82
CA ARG A 48 9.39 -12.23 25.29
C ARG A 48 8.61 -12.52 24.01
N LEU A 49 9.15 -13.33 23.11
CA LEU A 49 8.44 -13.73 21.90
C LEU A 49 7.21 -14.60 22.21
N GLN A 50 7.29 -15.44 23.25
CA GLN A 50 6.13 -16.20 23.74
C GLN A 50 5.02 -15.29 24.28
N GLU A 51 5.36 -14.18 24.94
CA GLU A 51 4.37 -13.17 25.40
C GLU A 51 3.72 -12.41 24.23
N VAL A 52 4.43 -12.22 23.12
CA VAL A 52 3.91 -11.50 21.93
C VAL A 52 2.97 -12.35 21.08
N LYS A 53 3.13 -13.68 21.06
CA LYS A 53 2.24 -14.61 20.33
C LYS A 53 0.73 -14.38 20.59
N PRO A 54 0.24 -14.39 21.84
CA PRO A 54 -1.19 -14.19 22.11
C PRO A 54 -1.67 -12.78 21.73
N LEU A 55 -0.79 -11.78 21.77
CA LEU A 55 -1.10 -10.42 21.35
C LEU A 55 -1.28 -10.33 19.82
N ILE A 56 -0.46 -11.03 19.05
CA ILE A 56 -0.63 -11.18 17.59
C ILE A 56 -1.94 -11.90 17.27
N GLU A 57 -2.22 -13.02 17.94
CA GLU A 57 -3.48 -13.77 17.77
C GLU A 57 -4.70 -12.90 18.07
N HIS A 58 -4.65 -12.12 19.15
CA HIS A 58 -5.71 -11.17 19.50
C HIS A 58 -5.98 -10.16 18.37
N TYR A 59 -4.93 -9.54 17.80
CA TYR A 59 -5.11 -8.63 16.66
C TYR A 59 -5.65 -9.31 15.40
N HIS A 60 -5.25 -10.56 15.12
CA HIS A 60 -5.83 -11.33 14.03
C HIS A 60 -7.32 -11.60 14.26
N THR A 61 -7.71 -12.00 15.46
CA THR A 61 -9.11 -12.24 15.83
C THR A 61 -9.94 -10.95 15.73
N GLU A 62 -9.45 -9.83 16.26
CA GLU A 62 -10.16 -8.55 16.20
C GLU A 62 -10.31 -8.05 14.76
N ARG A 63 -9.27 -8.20 13.93
CA ARG A 63 -9.36 -7.88 12.50
C ARG A 63 -10.38 -8.75 11.78
N HIS A 64 -10.46 -10.03 12.14
CA HIS A 64 -11.44 -10.95 11.56
C HIS A 64 -12.87 -10.59 11.98
N LYS A 65 -13.10 -10.28 13.26
CA LYS A 65 -14.40 -9.77 13.76
C LYS A 65 -14.80 -8.47 13.08
N ALA A 66 -13.89 -7.53 12.92
CA ALA A 66 -14.16 -6.27 12.23
C ALA A 66 -14.55 -6.51 10.75
N ALA A 67 -13.88 -7.42 10.05
CA ALA A 67 -14.22 -7.80 8.69
C ALA A 67 -15.60 -8.47 8.60
N LEU A 68 -15.92 -9.37 9.54
CA LEU A 68 -17.25 -10.00 9.61
C LEU A 68 -18.35 -8.97 9.90
N LYS A 69 -18.09 -8.01 10.77
CA LYS A 69 -19.05 -6.93 11.06
C LYS A 69 -19.30 -6.05 9.83
N LEU A 70 -18.25 -5.68 9.10
CA LEU A 70 -18.39 -4.92 7.85
C LEU A 70 -19.21 -5.69 6.81
N LEU A 71 -19.00 -7.00 6.68
CA LEU A 71 -19.79 -7.86 5.81
C LEU A 71 -21.26 -7.90 6.23
N GLN A 72 -21.53 -8.03 7.54
CA GLN A 72 -22.89 -7.99 8.08
C GLN A 72 -23.57 -6.64 7.82
N ASP A 73 -22.87 -5.52 8.02
CA ASP A 73 -23.39 -4.17 7.78
C ASP A 73 -23.72 -3.96 6.29
N VAL A 74 -22.88 -4.46 5.38
CA VAL A 74 -23.12 -4.40 3.92
C VAL A 74 -24.32 -5.27 3.52
N VAL A 75 -24.43 -6.48 4.05
CA VAL A 75 -25.57 -7.37 3.80
C VAL A 75 -26.87 -6.74 4.29
N ALA A 76 -26.91 -6.22 5.52
CA ALA A 76 -28.06 -5.52 6.07
C ALA A 76 -28.45 -4.28 5.25
N ALA A 77 -27.48 -3.50 4.77
CA ALA A 77 -27.73 -2.32 3.95
C ALA A 77 -28.23 -2.65 2.53
N SER A 78 -27.82 -3.80 1.97
CA SER A 78 -28.23 -4.25 0.64
C SER A 78 -29.71 -4.64 0.54
N GLY A 79 -30.34 -5.05 1.65
CA GLY A 79 -31.73 -5.52 1.70
C GLY A 79 -32.05 -6.75 0.84
N GLN A 80 -31.05 -7.34 0.18
CA GLN A 80 -31.22 -8.47 -0.75
C GLN A 80 -30.98 -9.83 -0.09
N PHE A 81 -30.30 -9.87 1.06
CA PHE A 81 -29.96 -11.10 1.78
C PHE A 81 -30.20 -10.91 3.28
N GLY A 82 -30.74 -11.92 3.96
CA GLY A 82 -31.02 -11.90 5.39
C GLY A 82 -29.81 -12.22 6.26
N THR A 83 -28.81 -12.95 5.75
CA THR A 83 -27.55 -13.27 6.45
C THR A 83 -26.35 -13.33 5.50
N VAL A 84 -25.14 -13.26 6.07
CA VAL A 84 -23.87 -13.41 5.33
C VAL A 84 -23.75 -14.82 4.74
N GLU A 85 -24.28 -15.84 5.44
CA GLU A 85 -24.35 -17.21 4.97
C GLU A 85 -25.26 -17.34 3.73
N GLU A 86 -26.39 -16.63 3.69
CA GLU A 86 -27.29 -16.62 2.54
C GLU A 86 -26.64 -15.96 1.31
N LEU A 87 -25.86 -14.89 1.51
CA LEU A 87 -25.03 -14.30 0.47
C LEU A 87 -23.98 -15.30 -0.04
N LEU A 88 -23.24 -15.96 0.85
CA LEU A 88 -22.22 -16.95 0.47
C LEU A 88 -22.83 -18.16 -0.26
N MET A 89 -24.04 -18.58 0.15
CA MET A 89 -24.78 -19.65 -0.52
C MET A 89 -25.30 -19.22 -1.90
N SER A 90 -25.77 -17.97 -2.06
CA SER A 90 -26.20 -17.43 -3.36
C SER A 90 -25.04 -17.33 -4.37
N VAL A 91 -23.82 -17.07 -3.89
CA VAL A 91 -22.60 -17.04 -4.73
C VAL A 91 -22.15 -18.45 -5.10
N SER A 92 -22.49 -19.47 -4.31
CA SER A 92 -22.17 -20.88 -4.59
C SER A 92 -23.15 -21.56 -5.58
N GLY A 93 -24.24 -20.88 -5.95
CA GLY A 93 -25.18 -21.32 -6.99
C GLY A 93 -24.78 -20.86 -8.39
N SER A 94 -23.99 -21.68 -9.10
CA SER A 94 -23.80 -21.63 -10.56
C SER A 94 -23.59 -20.25 -11.19
N VAL A 95 -22.43 -19.64 -10.90
CA VAL A 95 -21.83 -18.63 -11.79
C VAL A 95 -20.82 -19.37 -12.68
N PRO A 96 -20.80 -19.14 -14.01
CA PRO A 96 -19.72 -19.64 -14.85
C PRO A 96 -18.41 -19.13 -14.24
N THR A 97 -17.49 -20.06 -14.01
CA THR A 97 -16.18 -19.81 -13.40
C THR A 97 -15.40 -18.83 -14.27
N VAL A 98 -15.63 -17.53 -14.08
CA VAL A 98 -14.58 -16.56 -14.27
C VAL A 98 -13.58 -16.94 -13.21
N LYS A 99 -12.47 -17.57 -13.61
CA LYS A 99 -11.33 -17.79 -12.74
C LYS A 99 -11.05 -16.46 -12.05
N ALA A 100 -11.44 -16.36 -10.78
CA ALA A 100 -10.86 -15.38 -9.90
C ALA A 100 -9.41 -15.81 -9.82
N GLU A 101 -8.57 -15.19 -10.64
CA GLU A 101 -7.14 -15.19 -10.42
C GLU A 101 -6.96 -14.85 -8.96
N ALA A 102 -6.43 -15.80 -8.21
CA ALA A 102 -6.02 -15.59 -6.84
C ALA A 102 -5.25 -14.27 -6.82
N VAL A 103 -5.75 -13.27 -6.09
CA VAL A 103 -4.99 -12.03 -5.87
C VAL A 103 -3.69 -12.51 -5.24
N PRO A 104 -2.55 -12.41 -5.96
CA PRO A 104 -1.30 -12.85 -5.39
C PRO A 104 -1.09 -11.95 -4.17
N GLN A 105 -0.76 -12.53 -3.01
CA GLN A 105 -0.18 -11.81 -1.88
C GLN A 105 1.23 -11.27 -2.23
N SER A 106 1.41 -10.75 -3.44
CA SER A 106 2.49 -9.85 -3.77
C SER A 106 2.18 -8.51 -3.10
N GLY A 107 3.20 -7.78 -2.67
CA GLY A 107 3.08 -6.38 -2.20
C GLY A 107 2.65 -5.41 -3.31
N ASN A 108 1.76 -5.85 -4.21
CA ASN A 108 1.30 -5.11 -5.36
C ASN A 108 -0.05 -4.48 -5.05
N HIS A 109 -0.13 -3.16 -5.11
CA HIS A 109 -1.38 -2.43 -5.00
C HIS A 109 -2.18 -2.58 -6.29
N VAL A 110 -3.43 -3.04 -6.17
CA VAL A 110 -4.40 -3.10 -7.28
C VAL A 110 -5.36 -1.93 -7.13
N PHE A 111 -5.53 -1.16 -8.21
CA PHE A 111 -6.43 -0.02 -8.28
C PHE A 111 -7.52 -0.31 -9.30
N GLU A 112 -8.77 -0.16 -8.88
CA GLU A 112 -9.90 -0.20 -9.80
C GLU A 112 -10.07 1.15 -10.51
N VAL A 113 -10.18 1.11 -11.84
CA VAL A 113 -10.40 2.27 -12.71
C VAL A 113 -11.75 2.12 -13.38
N VAL A 114 -12.60 3.13 -13.26
CA VAL A 114 -13.92 3.15 -13.92
C VAL A 114 -13.94 4.25 -14.97
N LEU A 115 -14.12 3.85 -16.23
CA LEU A 115 -14.31 4.75 -17.36
C LEU A 115 -15.77 4.75 -17.79
N TYR A 116 -16.31 5.93 -18.08
CA TYR A 116 -17.66 6.08 -18.63
C TYR A 116 -17.59 6.28 -20.14
N ASP A 117 -18.21 5.37 -20.89
CA ASP A 117 -18.39 5.51 -22.34
C ASP A 117 -19.72 6.21 -22.60
N SER A 118 -19.66 7.49 -22.97
CA SER A 118 -20.85 8.28 -23.29
C SER A 118 -21.54 7.88 -24.61
N VAL A 119 -20.85 7.16 -25.50
CA VAL A 119 -21.40 6.74 -26.79
C VAL A 119 -22.27 5.49 -26.61
N LYS A 120 -21.82 4.56 -25.76
CA LYS A 120 -22.54 3.32 -25.47
C LYS A 120 -23.34 3.35 -24.16
N ASN A 121 -23.21 4.43 -23.38
CA ASN A 121 -23.82 4.60 -22.07
C ASN A 121 -23.49 3.44 -21.11
N GLU A 122 -22.21 3.08 -21.02
CA GLU A 122 -21.73 1.96 -20.18
C GLU A 122 -20.54 2.37 -19.31
N HIS A 123 -20.42 1.72 -18.15
CA HIS A 123 -19.25 1.82 -17.28
C HIS A 123 -18.31 0.66 -17.55
N ARG A 124 -17.05 0.98 -17.90
CA ARG A 124 -16.00 0.00 -18.13
C ARG A 124 -15.03 0.02 -16.96
N THR A 125 -14.87 -1.14 -16.33
CA THR A 125 -14.02 -1.29 -15.16
C THR A 125 -12.73 -2.03 -15.52
N TYR A 126 -11.60 -1.49 -15.09
CA TYR A 126 -10.27 -2.07 -15.32
C TYR A 126 -9.50 -2.16 -14.01
N ARG A 127 -8.59 -3.15 -13.93
CA ARG A 127 -7.69 -3.33 -12.79
C ARG A 127 -6.26 -2.93 -13.18
N VAL A 128 -5.70 -1.96 -12.47
CA VAL A 128 -4.32 -1.48 -12.65
C VAL A 128 -3.47 -1.99 -11.48
N VAL A 129 -2.36 -2.66 -11.76
CA VAL A 129 -1.50 -3.27 -10.72
C VAL A 129 -0.19 -2.53 -10.63
N ASN A 130 0.18 -1.99 -9.46
CA ASN A 130 1.46 -1.32 -9.21
C ASN A 130 1.82 -0.28 -10.27
N THR A 131 0.84 0.52 -10.72
CA THR A 131 0.98 1.50 -11.80
C THR A 131 1.23 0.93 -13.20
N ARG A 132 1.02 -0.37 -13.45
CA ARG A 132 1.02 -0.94 -14.80
C ARG A 132 -0.38 -0.96 -15.38
N MET A 133 -0.59 -0.18 -16.44
CA MET A 133 -1.86 -0.12 -17.16
C MET A 133 -2.06 -1.42 -17.95
N PRO A 134 -3.20 -2.12 -17.80
CA PRO A 134 -3.47 -3.33 -18.57
C PRO A 134 -3.66 -2.98 -20.05
N LEU A 135 -3.29 -3.92 -20.93
CA LEU A 135 -3.37 -3.72 -22.39
C LEU A 135 -4.81 -3.42 -22.86
N ALA A 136 -5.81 -4.00 -22.18
CA ALA A 136 -7.21 -3.77 -22.45
C ALA A 136 -7.62 -2.30 -22.22
N LEU A 137 -7.03 -1.64 -21.22
CA LEU A 137 -7.27 -0.23 -20.93
C LEU A 137 -6.53 0.68 -21.92
N THR A 138 -5.28 0.37 -22.25
CA THR A 138 -4.50 1.20 -23.18
C THR A 138 -5.01 1.16 -24.62
N ASN A 139 -5.67 0.06 -25.00
CA ASN A 139 -6.34 -0.07 -26.29
C ASN A 139 -7.79 0.42 -26.28
N ASP A 140 -8.32 0.82 -25.13
CA ASP A 140 -9.70 1.27 -25.03
C ASP A 140 -9.91 2.61 -25.77
N PRO A 141 -10.95 2.74 -26.63
CA PRO A 141 -11.24 3.98 -27.34
C PRO A 141 -11.55 5.18 -26.44
N VAL A 142 -12.19 4.96 -25.30
CA VAL A 142 -12.52 6.00 -24.31
C VAL A 142 -11.24 6.50 -23.66
N TYR A 143 -10.35 5.59 -23.26
CA TYR A 143 -9.03 5.94 -22.73
C TYR A 143 -8.21 6.78 -23.73
N ARG A 144 -8.18 6.37 -25.00
CA ARG A 144 -7.50 7.14 -26.07
C ARG A 144 -8.12 8.53 -26.25
N THR A 145 -9.43 8.64 -26.14
CA THR A 145 -10.13 9.94 -26.21
C THR A 145 -9.77 10.85 -25.04
N ILE A 146 -9.66 10.29 -23.83
CA ILE A 146 -9.24 11.03 -22.62
C ILE A 146 -7.83 11.58 -22.80
N ILE A 147 -6.87 10.74 -23.23
CA ILE A 147 -5.48 11.18 -23.43
C ILE A 147 -5.34 12.21 -24.55
N ASN A 148 -6.11 12.05 -25.63
CA ASN A 148 -6.07 13.00 -26.74
C ASN A 148 -6.57 14.39 -26.32
N LYS A 149 -7.55 14.46 -25.39
CA LYS A 149 -8.05 15.71 -24.82
C LYS A 149 -7.07 16.31 -23.82
N ASP A 150 -6.50 15.48 -22.94
CA ASP A 150 -5.52 15.91 -21.94
C ASP A 150 -4.31 14.97 -21.91
N LYS A 151 -3.20 15.47 -22.46
CA LYS A 151 -1.92 14.73 -22.51
C LYS A 151 -1.35 14.45 -21.12
N SER A 152 -1.76 15.19 -20.09
CA SER A 152 -1.33 14.95 -18.71
C SER A 152 -1.85 13.61 -18.16
N MET A 153 -2.92 13.07 -18.76
CA MET A 153 -3.51 11.76 -18.43
C MET A 153 -2.68 10.58 -18.95
N MET A 154 -1.61 10.82 -19.72
CA MET A 154 -0.62 9.77 -20.00
C MET A 154 0.20 9.40 -18.77
N GLU A 155 0.38 10.34 -17.83
CA GLU A 155 1.02 10.03 -16.56
C GLU A 155 0.06 9.22 -15.68
N ILE A 156 0.47 8.01 -15.34
CA ILE A 156 -0.39 7.00 -14.70
C ILE A 156 -0.91 7.50 -13.34
N GLU A 157 -0.12 8.26 -12.58
CA GLU A 157 -0.57 8.84 -11.31
C GLU A 157 -1.73 9.84 -11.49
N ASN A 158 -1.69 10.67 -12.53
CA ASN A 158 -2.76 11.62 -12.83
C ASN A 158 -4.03 10.89 -13.26
N PHE A 159 -3.86 9.88 -14.12
CA PHE A 159 -4.95 9.07 -14.61
C PHE A 159 -5.63 8.29 -13.47
N LEU A 160 -4.85 7.58 -12.63
CA LEU A 160 -5.37 6.87 -11.47
C LEU A 160 -6.05 7.81 -10.49
N ARG A 161 -5.49 9.00 -10.27
CA ARG A 161 -6.13 10.00 -9.41
C ARG A 161 -7.48 10.47 -9.94
N ALA A 162 -7.65 10.60 -11.25
CA ALA A 162 -8.90 11.04 -11.84
C ALA A 162 -9.97 9.92 -11.89
N TYR A 163 -9.56 8.68 -12.18
CA TYR A 163 -10.48 7.59 -12.54
C TYR A 163 -10.48 6.40 -11.57
N SER A 164 -9.67 6.42 -10.51
CA SER A 164 -9.68 5.43 -9.43
C SER A 164 -10.02 6.06 -8.09
N GLU A 165 -11.06 5.56 -7.45
CA GLU A 165 -11.42 5.97 -6.09
C GLU A 165 -10.45 5.39 -5.05
N ASP A 166 -10.05 4.12 -5.22
CA ASP A 166 -9.10 3.43 -4.33
C ASP A 166 -7.76 4.15 -4.28
N TYR A 167 -7.27 4.60 -5.44
CA TYR A 167 -6.02 5.35 -5.52
C TYR A 167 -6.11 6.68 -4.74
N ARG A 168 -7.24 7.40 -4.84
CA ARG A 168 -7.48 8.64 -4.09
C ARG A 168 -7.56 8.42 -2.59
N LYS A 169 -8.16 7.31 -2.14
CA LYS A 169 -8.22 6.93 -0.73
C LYS A 169 -6.83 6.60 -0.18
N LEU A 170 -6.02 5.87 -0.94
CA LEU A 170 -4.68 5.46 -0.52
C LEU A 170 -3.66 6.60 -0.56
N TYR A 171 -3.77 7.50 -1.55
CA TYR A 171 -2.85 8.63 -1.75
C TYR A 171 -3.60 9.96 -1.76
N PRO A 172 -4.16 10.39 -0.62
CA PRO A 172 -4.96 11.61 -0.53
C PRO A 172 -4.10 12.84 -0.80
N ILE A 173 -4.70 13.86 -1.39
CA ILE A 173 -4.07 15.18 -1.50
C ILE A 173 -3.91 15.73 -0.09
N ASN A 174 -2.69 16.12 0.25
CA ASN A 174 -2.34 16.61 1.59
C ASN A 174 -1.31 17.74 1.58
N ALA A 175 -0.87 18.18 0.40
CA ALA A 175 0.16 19.19 0.23
C ALA A 175 -0.14 20.10 -0.95
N LYS A 176 0.34 21.34 -0.87
CA LYS A 176 0.16 22.37 -1.90
C LYS A 176 1.45 23.15 -2.10
N TRP A 177 1.83 23.37 -3.35
CA TRP A 177 2.98 24.19 -3.71
C TRP A 177 2.68 25.04 -4.93
N ASP A 178 2.86 26.36 -4.83
CA ASP A 178 2.66 27.31 -5.94
C ASP A 178 1.28 27.16 -6.63
N GLY A 179 0.23 26.96 -5.82
CA GLY A 179 -1.14 26.72 -6.30
C GLY A 179 -1.44 25.29 -6.76
N GLN A 180 -0.43 24.41 -6.86
CA GLN A 180 -0.60 23.02 -7.29
C GLN A 180 -0.76 22.09 -6.09
N GLU A 181 -1.78 21.26 -6.13
CA GLU A 181 -2.10 20.29 -5.07
C GLU A 181 -1.57 18.90 -5.41
N PHE A 182 -0.99 18.22 -4.42
CA PHE A 182 -0.39 16.91 -4.61
C PHE A 182 -0.45 16.07 -3.34
N HIS A 183 -0.22 14.77 -3.50
CA HIS A 183 0.02 13.89 -2.37
C HIS A 183 1.50 13.92 -2.02
N MET A 184 1.82 14.10 -0.74
CA MET A 184 3.15 14.00 -0.18
C MET A 184 3.18 12.85 0.82
N ASN A 185 4.15 11.96 0.66
CA ASN A 185 4.31 10.82 1.53
C ASN A 185 4.82 11.21 2.92
N GLU A 186 4.37 10.48 3.93
CA GLU A 186 4.75 10.73 5.33
C GLU A 186 6.15 10.23 5.67
N ARG A 187 6.67 9.23 4.94
CA ARG A 187 7.94 8.55 5.25
C ARG A 187 8.99 8.73 4.16
N GLY A 188 10.24 8.92 4.58
CA GLY A 188 11.42 8.74 3.73
C GLY A 188 11.59 9.78 2.62
N VAL A 189 11.81 9.30 1.40
CA VAL A 189 12.16 10.06 0.17
C VAL A 189 10.90 10.65 -0.47
N LEU A 190 10.96 11.89 -0.97
CA LEU A 190 9.85 12.51 -1.71
C LEU A 190 9.42 11.67 -2.93
N ASN A 191 8.13 11.54 -3.17
CA ASN A 191 7.60 10.92 -4.40
C ASN A 191 7.92 11.78 -5.65
N LYS A 192 7.73 11.23 -6.86
CA LYS A 192 8.10 11.88 -8.14
C LYS A 192 7.53 13.30 -8.26
N THR A 193 6.25 13.47 -7.92
CA THR A 193 5.55 14.75 -7.97
C THR A 193 6.10 15.75 -6.94
N ALA A 194 6.29 15.32 -5.69
CA ALA A 194 6.88 16.16 -4.65
C ALA A 194 8.35 16.53 -4.94
N GLN A 195 9.12 15.64 -5.57
CA GLN A 195 10.48 15.95 -6.02
C GLN A 195 10.50 17.02 -7.12
N LYS A 196 9.55 16.98 -8.07
CA LYS A 196 9.42 18.02 -9.10
C LYS A 196 9.21 19.39 -8.46
N TYR A 197 8.34 19.49 -7.48
CA TYR A 197 8.08 20.74 -6.76
C TYR A 197 9.22 21.13 -5.83
N PHE A 198 9.89 20.17 -5.19
CA PHE A 198 11.09 20.44 -4.42
C PHE A 198 12.21 21.07 -5.28
N LYS A 199 12.40 20.60 -6.52
CA LYS A 199 13.34 21.25 -7.46
C LYS A 199 12.95 22.69 -7.78
N GLN A 200 11.66 23.01 -7.84
CA GLN A 200 11.19 24.39 -8.02
C GLN A 200 11.39 25.23 -6.76
N TYR A 201 11.11 24.65 -5.59
CA TYR A 201 11.37 25.26 -4.29
C TYR A 201 12.85 25.63 -4.13
N MET A 202 13.77 24.72 -4.49
CA MET A 202 15.22 24.97 -4.42
C MET A 202 15.68 26.11 -5.34
N LYS A 203 14.99 26.35 -6.47
CA LYS A 203 15.29 27.52 -7.33
C LYS A 203 14.90 28.84 -6.65
N LYS A 204 13.81 28.85 -5.88
CA LYS A 204 13.36 30.02 -5.11
C LYS A 204 14.11 30.14 -3.76
N ASN A 205 14.63 29.03 -3.23
CA ASN A 205 15.30 28.92 -1.94
C ASN A 205 16.59 28.09 -2.07
N PRO A 206 17.72 28.67 -2.51
CA PRO A 206 18.96 27.94 -2.81
C PRO A 206 19.54 27.13 -1.65
N HIS A 207 19.26 27.55 -0.41
CA HIS A 207 19.68 26.87 0.82
C HIS A 207 18.53 26.13 1.51
N GLY A 208 17.41 25.96 0.82
CA GLY A 208 16.25 25.27 1.34
C GLY A 208 16.52 23.78 1.58
N THR A 209 15.83 23.22 2.57
CA THR A 209 15.93 21.78 2.89
C THR A 209 14.63 21.05 2.54
N THR A 210 14.72 19.74 2.34
CA THR A 210 13.54 18.87 2.14
C THR A 210 12.54 18.99 3.29
N LYS A 211 13.04 19.20 4.53
CA LYS A 211 12.21 19.40 5.72
C LYS A 211 11.42 20.71 5.62
N GLN A 212 12.09 21.81 5.30
CA GLN A 212 11.43 23.11 5.13
C GLN A 212 10.39 23.09 4.00
N PHE A 213 10.72 22.48 2.86
CA PHE A 213 9.76 22.31 1.75
C PHE A 213 8.52 21.52 2.18
N ARG A 214 8.71 20.42 2.94
CA ARG A 214 7.60 19.63 3.46
C ARG A 214 6.70 20.45 4.38
N GLU A 215 7.29 21.12 5.37
CA GLU A 215 6.56 21.95 6.31
C GLU A 215 5.77 23.04 5.58
N GLN A 216 6.39 23.75 4.65
CA GLN A 216 5.72 24.79 3.87
C GLN A 216 4.57 24.24 3.03
N SER A 217 4.78 23.10 2.35
CA SER A 217 3.76 22.55 1.46
C SER A 217 2.57 21.96 2.22
N LEU A 218 2.79 21.40 3.42
CA LEU A 218 1.72 20.94 4.31
C LEU A 218 0.96 22.11 4.93
N LEU A 219 1.66 23.17 5.35
CA LEU A 219 1.04 24.39 5.89
C LEU A 219 0.18 25.10 4.83
N ALA A 220 0.70 25.25 3.61
CA ALA A 220 -0.01 25.89 2.51
C ALA A 220 -1.31 25.16 2.12
N TYR A 221 -1.38 23.85 2.34
CA TYR A 221 -2.61 23.08 2.12
C TYR A 221 -3.65 23.32 3.23
N LYS A 222 -3.22 23.48 4.49
CA LYS A 222 -4.11 23.74 5.63
C LYS A 222 -4.67 25.17 5.70
N GLN A 223 -4.08 26.11 4.99
CA GLN A 223 -4.50 27.51 4.96
C GLN A 223 -5.59 27.82 3.92
N VAL A 224 -6.30 26.78 3.46
CA VAL A 224 -7.44 26.87 2.53
C VAL A 224 -8.73 26.56 3.27
#